data_AF-A0A2T5EJW9-F1
#
_entry.id   AF-A0A2T5EJW9-F1
#
_cell.length_a   1.000
_cell.length_b   1.000
_cell.length_c   1.000
_cell.angle_alpha   90.00
_cell.angle_beta   90.00
_cell.angle_gamma   90.00
#
_symmetry.space_group_name_H-M   'P 1'
#
loop_
_entity.id
_entity.type
_entity.pdbx_description
1 polymer ?
#
loop_
_entity_poly.entity_id
_entity_poly.type
_entity_poly.pdbx_seq_one_letter_code
_entity_poly.pdbx_strand_id
1 'polypeptide(L)'
;MSLTTKPKLEELAYAQATAQYLSELGSADNWFMAYEYLIECVEKGEEPDLTAWQPFEHWEWKDIADRIDDEAQSILSLLKQVLKLAKEGIVYSAINDTLTMDMNQLCMQSMVELGACQEVSNEAE
;
A
#
# COMPACT_ATOMS: atom_id res chain seq x y z
N MET A 1 23.44 11.13 1.20
CA MET A 1 21.99 10.89 1.35
C MET A 1 21.83 9.56 2.07
N SER A 2 21.31 9.57 3.30
CA SER A 2 21.02 8.35 4.03
C SER A 2 19.72 7.79 3.46
N LEU A 3 19.78 6.67 2.74
CA LEU A 3 18.60 5.89 2.36
C LEU A 3 18.00 5.34 3.66
N THR A 4 17.13 6.10 4.31
CA THR A 4 16.15 5.53 5.23
C THR A 4 15.30 4.59 4.41
N THR A 5 15.65 3.30 4.38
CA THR A 5 14.83 2.26 3.76
C THR A 5 13.46 2.28 4.42
N LYS A 6 12.48 2.89 3.75
CA LYS A 6 11.09 2.83 4.19
C LYS A 6 10.63 1.36 4.18
N PRO A 7 9.76 0.95 5.11
CA PRO A 7 9.17 -0.38 5.09
C PRO A 7 8.56 -0.68 3.71
N LYS A 8 8.76 -1.90 3.18
CA LYS A 8 8.32 -2.25 1.82
C LYS A 8 6.81 -2.08 1.59
N LEU A 9 5.99 -2.26 2.64
CA LEU A 9 4.55 -2.03 2.56
C LEU A 9 4.20 -0.56 2.35
N GLU A 10 4.96 0.34 2.97
CA GLU A 10 4.78 1.78 2.80
C GLU A 10 5.17 2.18 1.37
N GLU A 11 6.31 1.71 0.89
CA GLU A 11 6.74 1.91 -0.51
C GLU A 11 5.67 1.46 -1.51
N LEU A 12 5.09 0.27 -1.31
CA LEU A 12 4.02 -0.26 -2.16
C LEU A 12 2.74 0.58 -2.09
N ALA A 13 2.36 1.03 -0.90
CA ALA A 13 1.15 1.83 -0.72
C ALA A 13 1.27 3.19 -1.42
N TYR A 14 2.40 3.88 -1.24
CA TYR A 14 2.69 5.13 -1.94
C TYR A 14 2.80 4.92 -3.44
N ALA A 15 3.55 3.92 -3.91
CA ALA A 15 3.64 3.60 -5.33
C ALA A 15 2.26 3.40 -5.98
N GLN A 16 1.38 2.67 -5.30
CA GLN A 16 0.02 2.41 -5.78
C GLN A 16 -0.84 3.67 -5.78
N ALA A 17 -0.78 4.49 -4.72
CA ALA A 17 -1.51 5.75 -4.66
C ALA A 17 -1.04 6.69 -5.77
N THR A 18 0.26 6.87 -5.95
CA THR A 18 0.84 7.75 -6.98
C THR A 18 0.41 7.37 -8.39
N ALA A 19 0.37 6.08 -8.71
CA ALA A 19 -0.07 5.60 -10.02
C ALA A 19 -1.54 5.95 -10.35
N GLN A 20 -2.35 6.30 -9.35
CA GLN A 20 -3.74 6.75 -9.56
C GLN A 20 -3.84 8.24 -9.92
N TYR A 21 -2.84 9.04 -9.52
CA TYR A 21 -2.85 10.49 -9.67
C TYR A 21 -1.91 10.98 -10.77
N LEU A 22 -0.85 10.24 -11.08
CA LEU A 22 0.13 10.59 -12.11
C LEU A 22 -0.03 9.69 -13.33
N SER A 23 0.03 10.29 -14.51
CA SER A 23 -0.10 9.60 -15.80
C SER A 23 1.20 8.95 -16.29
N GLU A 24 2.34 9.42 -15.78
CA GLU A 24 3.67 8.93 -16.17
C GLU A 24 4.68 9.08 -15.02
N LEU A 25 5.81 8.40 -15.15
CA LEU A 25 6.90 8.40 -14.16
C LEU A 25 7.86 9.60 -14.29
N GLY A 26 7.80 10.34 -15.40
CA GLY A 26 8.83 11.31 -15.75
C GLY A 26 10.21 10.64 -15.81
N SER A 27 11.17 11.18 -15.06
CA SER A 27 12.53 10.63 -14.93
C SER A 27 12.70 9.59 -13.81
N ALA A 28 11.64 9.24 -13.08
CA ALA A 28 11.73 8.32 -11.95
C ALA A 28 11.75 6.84 -12.39
N ASP A 29 12.45 6.00 -11.62
CA ASP A 29 12.54 4.55 -11.91
C ASP A 29 11.25 3.79 -11.59
N ASN A 30 10.44 4.29 -10.65
CA ASN A 30 9.18 3.69 -10.22
C ASN A 30 8.26 4.73 -9.56
N TRP A 31 7.00 4.37 -9.33
CA TRP A 31 5.97 5.27 -8.82
C TRP A 31 6.25 5.82 -7.42
N PHE A 32 6.92 5.05 -6.55
CA PHE A 32 7.31 5.55 -5.24
C PHE A 32 8.38 6.65 -5.37
N MET A 33 9.36 6.47 -6.26
CA MET A 33 10.35 7.51 -6.54
C MET A 33 9.75 8.74 -7.23
N ALA A 34 8.72 8.56 -8.07
CA ALA A 34 7.98 9.67 -8.66
C ALA A 34 7.27 10.51 -7.57
N TYR A 35 6.74 9.85 -6.54
CA TYR A 35 6.19 10.54 -5.36
C TYR A 35 7.25 11.28 -4.55
N GLU A 36 8.38 10.64 -4.26
CA GLU A 36 9.47 11.32 -3.53
C GLU A 36 9.95 12.57 -4.29
N TYR A 37 10.06 12.47 -5.62
CA TYR A 37 10.38 13.62 -6.47
C TYR A 37 9.31 14.71 -6.43
N LEU A 38 8.02 14.34 -6.52
CA LEU A 38 6.90 15.29 -6.40
C LEU A 38 6.96 16.06 -5.06
N ILE A 39 7.17 15.36 -3.95
CA ILE A 39 7.29 15.97 -2.62
C ILE A 39 8.47 16.93 -2.58
N GLU A 40 9.63 16.53 -3.10
CA GLU A 40 10.81 17.39 -3.14
C GLU A 40 10.55 18.69 -3.93
N CYS A 41 9.87 18.61 -5.08
CA CYS A 41 9.46 19.79 -5.86
C CYS A 41 8.48 20.68 -5.09
N VAL A 42 7.44 20.09 -4.48
CA VAL A 42 6.44 20.82 -3.68
C VAL A 42 7.09 21.55 -2.50
N GLU A 43 8.01 20.90 -1.78
CA GLU A 43 8.74 21.52 -0.65
C GLU A 43 9.62 22.71 -1.08
N LYS A 44 10.17 22.66 -2.29
CA LYS A 44 10.98 23.73 -2.89
C LYS A 44 10.16 24.81 -3.59
N GLY A 45 8.87 24.57 -3.84
CA GLY A 45 8.04 25.44 -4.67
C GLY A 45 8.44 25.41 -6.14
N GLU A 46 8.94 24.26 -6.62
CA GLU A 46 9.33 24.02 -8.01
C GLU A 46 8.22 23.25 -8.75
N GLU A 47 8.10 23.51 -10.06
CA GLU A 47 7.20 22.76 -10.93
C GLU A 47 7.85 21.40 -11.26
N PRO A 48 7.23 20.26 -10.88
CA PRO A 48 7.76 18.95 -11.22
C PRO A 48 7.60 18.66 -12.71
N ASP A 49 8.58 17.97 -13.30
CA ASP A 49 8.46 17.40 -14.66
C ASP A 49 7.63 16.10 -14.62
N LEU A 50 6.35 16.25 -14.26
CA LEU A 50 5.37 15.19 -14.11
C LEU A 50 4.03 15.63 -14.71
N THR A 51 3.22 14.66 -15.12
CA THR A 51 1.89 14.92 -15.68
C THR A 51 0.81 14.21 -14.84
N ALA A 52 -0.12 14.97 -14.28
CA ALA A 52 -1.26 14.42 -13.55
C ALA A 52 -2.29 13.73 -14.49
N TRP A 53 -2.99 12.72 -13.99
CA TRP A 53 -4.10 12.05 -14.70
C TRP A 53 -5.36 12.94 -14.75
N GLN A 54 -6.23 12.72 -15.75
CA GLN A 54 -7.62 13.21 -15.68
C GLN A 54 -8.34 12.54 -14.49
N PRO A 55 -9.07 13.29 -13.65
CA PRO A 55 -9.51 14.68 -13.78
C PRO A 55 -8.68 15.71 -12.96
N PHE A 56 -7.42 15.41 -12.64
CA PHE A 56 -6.59 16.14 -11.69
C PHE A 56 -5.62 17.16 -12.33
N GLU A 57 -5.64 17.37 -13.65
CA GLU A 57 -4.66 18.23 -14.36
C GLU A 57 -4.71 19.70 -13.96
N HIS A 58 -5.81 20.12 -13.34
CA HIS A 58 -6.01 21.48 -12.89
C HIS A 58 -5.78 21.64 -11.39
N TRP A 59 -5.39 20.57 -10.70
CA TRP A 59 -5.10 20.62 -9.27
C TRP A 59 -3.69 21.15 -9.05
N GLU A 60 -3.50 21.86 -7.94
CA GLU A 60 -2.16 22.25 -7.52
C GLU A 60 -1.36 21.00 -7.11
N TRP A 61 -0.06 20.97 -7.42
CA TRP A 61 0.80 19.82 -7.09
C TRP A 61 0.81 19.47 -5.61
N LYS A 62 0.66 20.47 -4.75
CA LYS A 62 0.51 20.27 -3.31
C LYS A 62 -0.77 19.50 -2.98
N ASP A 63 -1.90 19.84 -3.59
CA ASP A 63 -3.17 19.15 -3.36
C ASP A 63 -3.09 17.70 -3.86
N ILE A 64 -2.41 17.47 -4.99
CA ILE A 64 -2.15 16.12 -5.51
C ILE A 64 -1.28 15.32 -4.53
N ALA A 65 -0.18 15.92 -4.03
CA ALA A 65 0.69 15.28 -3.06
C ALA A 65 -0.04 14.91 -1.76
N ASP A 66 -0.83 15.84 -1.20
CA ASP A 66 -1.63 15.61 0.00
C ASP A 66 -2.65 14.46 -0.22
N ARG A 67 -3.25 14.36 -1.42
CA ARG A 67 -4.14 13.24 -1.75
C ARG A 67 -3.44 11.90 -1.89
N ILE A 68 -2.26 11.89 -2.52
CA ILE A 68 -1.46 10.68 -2.61
C ILE A 68 -1.11 10.20 -1.20
N ASP A 69 -0.77 11.10 -0.27
CA ASP A 69 -0.48 10.75 1.12
C ASP A 69 -1.69 10.14 1.83
N ASP A 70 -2.85 10.80 1.78
CA ASP A 70 -4.10 10.28 2.35
C ASP A 70 -4.44 8.87 1.84
N GLU A 71 -4.38 8.69 0.51
CA GLU A 71 -4.71 7.42 -0.14
C GLU A 71 -3.67 6.33 0.19
N ALA A 72 -2.39 6.68 0.22
CA ALA A 72 -1.32 5.75 0.62
C ALA A 72 -1.49 5.29 2.06
N GLN A 73 -1.88 6.17 2.99
CA GLN A 73 -2.16 5.78 4.37
C GLN A 73 -3.35 4.82 4.47
N SER A 74 -4.41 5.06 3.67
CA SER A 74 -5.57 4.16 3.56
C SER A 74 -5.15 2.78 3.04
N ILE A 75 -4.41 2.73 1.93
CA ILE A 75 -3.89 1.49 1.34
C ILE A 75 -2.99 0.76 2.33
N LEU A 76 -2.09 1.47 3.01
CA LEU A 76 -1.18 0.88 4.00
C LEU A 76 -1.95 0.25 5.17
N SER A 77 -3.02 0.91 5.63
CA SER A 77 -3.91 0.38 6.66
C SER A 77 -4.56 -0.93 6.20
N LEU A 78 -5.10 -0.95 4.98
CA LEU A 78 -5.70 -2.14 4.37
C LEU A 78 -4.68 -3.29 4.24
N LEU A 79 -3.47 -3.01 3.75
CA LEU A 79 -2.41 -4.01 3.64
C LEU A 79 -2.04 -4.62 4.99
N LYS A 80 -1.94 -3.80 6.04
CA LYS A 80 -1.70 -4.26 7.41
C LYS A 80 -2.84 -5.15 7.91
N GLN A 81 -4.09 -4.79 7.62
CA GLN A 81 -5.25 -5.60 7.98
C GLN A 81 -5.24 -6.95 7.26
N VAL A 82 -4.99 -6.97 5.96
CA VAL A 82 -4.88 -8.23 5.17
C VAL A 82 -3.80 -9.14 5.74
N LEU A 83 -2.63 -8.60 6.11
CA LEU A 83 -1.56 -9.39 6.74
C LEU A 83 -1.95 -9.92 8.12
N LYS A 84 -2.71 -9.14 8.91
CA LYS A 84 -3.25 -9.57 10.19
C LYS A 84 -4.21 -10.75 10.03
N LEU A 85 -5.17 -10.63 9.10
CA LEU A 85 -6.12 -11.69 8.79
C LEU A 85 -5.41 -12.96 8.28
N ALA A 86 -4.44 -12.81 7.38
CA ALA A 86 -3.65 -13.94 6.90
C ALA A 86 -2.93 -14.66 8.05
N LYS A 87 -2.33 -13.91 8.98
CA LYS A 87 -1.71 -14.47 10.18
C LYS A 87 -2.74 -15.25 11.02
N GLU A 88 -3.92 -14.68 11.23
CA GLU A 88 -4.99 -15.33 12.01
C GLU A 88 -5.46 -16.63 11.38
N GLY A 89 -5.64 -16.68 10.05
CA GLY A 89 -5.97 -17.91 9.34
C GLY A 89 -4.88 -18.97 9.43
N ILE A 90 -3.60 -18.58 9.38
CA ILE A 90 -2.47 -19.51 9.59
C ILE A 90 -2.51 -20.09 11.00
N VAL A 91 -2.69 -19.24 12.03
CA VAL A 91 -2.77 -19.67 13.43
C VAL A 91 -3.95 -20.61 13.65
N TYR A 92 -5.13 -20.27 13.11
CA TYR A 92 -6.31 -21.12 13.18
C TYR A 92 -6.05 -22.48 12.52
N SER A 93 -5.46 -22.49 11.33
CA SER A 93 -5.16 -23.73 10.61
C SER A 93 -4.16 -24.60 11.37
N ALA A 94 -3.19 -23.99 12.04
CA ALA A 94 -2.21 -24.70 12.86
C ALA A 94 -2.85 -25.33 14.11
N ILE A 95 -3.75 -24.61 14.80
CA ILE A 95 -4.45 -25.13 15.98
C ILE A 95 -5.35 -26.33 15.62
N ASN A 96 -5.93 -26.32 14.43
CA ASN A 96 -6.87 -27.35 13.96
C ASN A 96 -6.20 -28.46 13.13
N ASP A 97 -4.86 -28.55 13.09
CA ASP A 97 -4.11 -29.53 12.30
C ASP A 97 -4.46 -29.55 10.79
N THR A 98 -4.88 -28.40 10.25
CA THR A 98 -5.25 -28.23 8.83
C THR A 98 -4.24 -27.40 8.04
N LEU A 99 -3.21 -26.84 8.70
CA LEU A 99 -2.14 -26.13 8.02
C LEU A 99 -1.31 -27.11 7.17
N THR A 100 -1.13 -26.78 5.88
CA THR A 100 -0.29 -27.58 4.98
C THR A 100 1.14 -27.72 5.53
N MET A 101 1.71 -28.92 5.41
CA MET A 101 3.13 -29.16 5.74
C MET A 101 4.07 -28.61 4.65
N ASP A 102 3.60 -28.45 3.42
CA ASP A 102 4.33 -27.79 2.34
C ASP A 102 3.91 -26.32 2.25
N MET A 103 4.75 -25.43 2.81
CA MET A 103 4.51 -23.99 2.84
C MET A 103 4.57 -23.33 1.45
N ASN A 104 5.10 -24.00 0.43
CA ASN A 104 5.05 -23.50 -0.95
C ASN A 104 3.65 -23.61 -1.56
N GLN A 105 2.78 -24.47 -1.00
CA GLN A 105 1.39 -24.65 -1.42
C GLN A 105 0.41 -23.85 -0.56
N LEU A 106 0.91 -23.04 0.39
CA LEU A 106 0.06 -22.25 1.27
C LEU A 106 -0.65 -21.14 0.47
N CYS A 107 -1.97 -21.22 0.37
CA CYS A 107 -2.78 -20.19 -0.27
C CYS A 107 -3.04 -19.02 0.69
N MET A 108 -2.32 -17.91 0.51
CA MET A 108 -2.47 -16.73 1.38
C MET A 108 -3.86 -16.10 1.31
N GLN A 109 -4.53 -16.13 0.14
CA GLN A 109 -5.91 -15.65 0.04
C GLN A 109 -6.85 -16.46 0.95
N SER A 110 -6.76 -17.78 0.92
CA SER A 110 -7.56 -18.64 1.80
C SER A 110 -7.25 -18.40 3.27
N MET A 111 -6.01 -18.07 3.63
CA MET A 111 -5.66 -17.69 5.01
C MET A 111 -6.32 -16.37 5.43
N VAL A 112 -6.41 -15.38 4.55
CA VAL A 112 -7.14 -14.14 4.82
C VAL A 112 -8.62 -14.41 5.05
N GLU A 113 -9.25 -15.23 4.20
CA GLU A 113 -10.66 -15.61 4.33
C GLU A 113 -10.93 -16.35 5.65
N LEU A 114 -10.06 -17.30 6.03
CA LEU A 114 -10.18 -18.02 7.30
C LEU A 114 -9.99 -17.10 8.50
N GLY A 115 -9.01 -16.19 8.47
CA GLY A 115 -8.81 -15.21 9.54
C GLY A 115 -10.01 -14.30 9.73
N ALA A 116 -10.63 -13.84 8.64
CA ALA A 116 -11.82 -12.99 8.69
C ALA A 116 -13.01 -13.70 9.34
N CYS A 117 -13.19 -15.01 9.11
CA CYS A 117 -14.22 -15.79 9.81
C CYS A 117 -13.99 -15.87 11.34
N GLN A 118 -12.74 -15.79 11.80
CA GLN A 118 -12.42 -15.80 13.23
C GLN A 118 -12.69 -14.44 13.90
N GLU A 119 -12.40 -13.32 13.24
CA GLU A 119 -12.73 -11.99 13.79
C GLU A 119 -14.24 -11.86 14.06
N VAL A 120 -15.09 -12.27 13.11
CA VAL A 120 -16.56 -12.23 13.27
C VAL A 120 -17.06 -13.14 14.39
N SER A 121 -16.43 -14.30 14.60
CA SER A 121 -16.84 -15.25 15.65
C SER A 121 -16.52 -14.73 17.06
N ASN A 122 -15.40 -14.01 17.22
CA ASN A 122 -14.96 -13.47 18.51
C ASN A 122 -15.72 -12.19 18.92
N GLU A 123 -16.37 -11.49 17.98
CA GLU A 123 -17.22 -10.33 18.27
C GLU A 123 -18.66 -10.71 18.68
N ALA A 124 -19.04 -11.98 18.50
CA ALA A 124 -20.37 -12.51 18.81
C ALA A 124 -20.46 -13.24 20.17
N GLU A 125 -19.34 -13.36 20.89
CA GLU A 125 -19.24 -13.89 22.27
C GLU A 125 -19.14 -12.75 23.30
#